data_AF-A0A535H2A1-F1
#
_entry.id   AF-A0A535H2A1-F1
#
_cell.length_a   1.000
_cell.length_b   1.000
_cell.length_c   1.000
_cell.angle_alpha   90.00
_cell.angle_beta   90.00
_cell.angle_gamma   90.00
#
_symmetry.space_group_name_H-M   'P 1'
#
loop_
_entity.id
_entity.type
_entity.pdbx_description
1 polymer ?
#
loop_
_entity_poly.entity_id
_entity_poly.type
_entity_poly.pdbx_seq_one_letter_code
_entity_poly.pdbx_strand_id
1 'polypeptide(L)'
;MYYWDGQAWISTLSPDGRQRWDGARWVAATGATQYGPPPGAAREPTSWTRPLQYAVIAWYGLSVAYALTIPFWMGGAMSNLMRREMERQQANYPPGEAPPPGFIDTMTTFMTGVLWIVVFVSFVIAVVAIAGALRRWTWAYYAVLVLLGLGLFALPADIGNVLSGGRVAGASGLGLPSWSYWAGLVSAILGAALFAWMLVALVRRGPWGMKRVS
;
A
#
# COMPACT_ATOMS: atom_id res chain seq x y z
N MET A 1 22.06 -17.24 26.64
CA MET A 1 23.06 -17.16 27.74
C MET A 1 24.42 -17.15 27.08
N TYR A 2 25.16 -16.06 27.22
CA TYR A 2 26.50 -15.89 26.66
C TYR A 2 27.39 -15.40 27.79
N TYR A 3 28.65 -15.82 27.79
CA TYR A 3 29.67 -15.23 28.66
C TYR A 3 30.71 -14.51 27.80
N TRP A 4 31.28 -13.45 28.35
CA TRP A 4 32.36 -12.71 27.71
C TRP A 4 33.68 -13.39 28.09
N ASP A 5 34.45 -13.83 27.09
CA ASP A 5 35.76 -14.47 27.30
C ASP A 5 36.93 -13.48 27.28
N GLY A 6 36.65 -12.18 27.09
CA GLY A 6 37.66 -11.13 26.92
C GLY A 6 37.86 -10.67 25.48
N GLN A 7 37.31 -11.37 24.48
CA GLN A 7 37.40 -11.05 23.05
C GLN A 7 36.06 -11.17 22.32
N ALA A 8 35.22 -12.14 22.68
CA ALA A 8 33.95 -12.42 22.05
C ALA A 8 32.89 -12.92 23.07
N TRP A 9 31.63 -12.81 22.66
CA TRP A 9 30.52 -13.44 23.39
C TRP A 9 30.42 -14.91 22.99
N ILE A 10 30.74 -15.81 23.91
CA ILE A 10 30.68 -17.25 23.70
C ILE A 10 29.39 -17.81 24.29
N SER A 11 28.71 -18.67 23.52
CA SER A 11 27.51 -19.38 23.98
C SER A 11 27.87 -20.31 25.15
N THR A 12 27.12 -20.24 26.25
CA THR A 12 27.22 -21.24 27.33
C THR A 12 26.42 -22.51 27.02
N LEU A 13 25.82 -22.63 25.84
CA LEU A 13 25.11 -23.82 25.38
C LEU A 13 25.96 -24.58 24.36
N SER A 14 25.96 -25.89 24.48
CA SER A 14 26.59 -26.78 23.50
C SER A 14 25.94 -26.62 22.12
N PRO A 15 26.65 -26.94 21.03
CA PRO A 15 26.10 -26.80 19.67
C PRO A 15 24.80 -27.59 19.43
N ASP A 16 24.61 -28.69 20.15
CA ASP A 16 23.41 -29.54 20.13
C ASP A 16 22.34 -29.12 21.14
N GLY A 17 22.60 -28.09 21.96
CA GLY A 17 21.67 -27.52 22.93
C GLY A 17 21.35 -28.43 24.13
N ARG A 18 22.03 -29.57 24.26
CA ARG A 18 21.77 -30.57 25.31
C ARG A 18 22.53 -30.29 26.60
N GLN A 19 23.61 -29.55 26.53
CA GLN A 19 24.49 -29.27 27.66
C GLN A 19 24.67 -27.77 27.83
N ARG A 20 24.78 -27.33 29.09
CA ARG A 20 25.08 -25.95 29.47
C ARG A 20 26.37 -25.91 30.28
N TRP A 21 27.26 -24.99 29.94
CA TRP A 21 28.44 -24.66 30.72
C TRP A 21 28.03 -23.86 31.96
N ASP A 22 28.35 -24.37 33.14
CA ASP A 22 28.04 -23.71 34.43
C ASP A 22 29.21 -22.84 34.96
N GLY A 23 30.29 -22.73 34.20
CA GLY A 23 31.52 -22.04 34.60
C GLY A 23 32.63 -22.99 35.07
N ALA A 24 32.33 -24.26 35.37
CA ALA A 24 33.31 -25.27 35.79
C ALA A 24 33.18 -26.58 35.01
N ARG A 25 31.97 -26.95 34.56
CA ARG A 25 31.70 -28.19 33.83
C ARG A 25 30.48 -28.06 32.91
N TRP A 26 30.38 -28.99 31.96
CA TRP A 26 29.18 -29.18 31.17
C TRP A 26 28.15 -29.95 32.00
N VAL A 27 27.01 -29.31 32.27
CA VAL A 27 25.87 -29.92 32.98
C VAL A 27 24.74 -30.13 31.98
N ALA A 28 23.96 -31.21 32.15
CA ALA A 28 22.76 -31.41 31.35
C ALA A 28 21.86 -30.18 31.43
N ALA A 29 21.38 -29.69 30.29
CA ALA A 29 20.42 -28.60 30.22
C ALA A 29 19.06 -29.12 30.69
N THR A 30 18.92 -29.38 31.99
CA THR A 30 17.67 -29.80 32.63
C THR A 30 16.79 -28.59 32.82
N GLY A 31 15.79 -28.51 31.95
CA GLY A 31 14.94 -27.37 31.75
C GLY A 31 14.83 -27.20 30.25
N ALA A 32 13.63 -27.30 29.70
CA ALA A 32 13.35 -27.02 28.29
C ALA A 32 13.73 -25.57 27.99
N THR A 33 15.02 -25.31 27.85
CA THR A 33 15.53 -24.04 27.40
C THR A 33 15.50 -24.09 25.89
N GLN A 34 14.28 -23.95 25.38
CA GLN A 34 13.97 -23.54 24.03
C GLN A 34 14.53 -22.12 23.83
N TYR A 35 15.87 -21.94 23.87
CA TYR A 35 16.56 -20.71 23.53
C TYR A 35 16.73 -20.60 22.01
N GLY A 36 15.63 -20.77 21.28
CA GLY A 36 15.40 -19.86 20.16
C GLY A 36 15.15 -18.46 20.72
N PRO A 37 15.17 -17.40 19.91
CA PRO A 37 14.56 -16.13 20.34
C PRO A 37 13.21 -16.47 21.00
N PRO A 38 12.84 -15.84 22.14
CA PRO A 38 11.59 -16.17 22.84
C PRO A 38 10.50 -16.25 21.79
N PRO A 39 9.69 -17.34 21.73
CA PRO A 39 8.68 -17.49 20.69
C PRO A 39 7.88 -16.20 20.69
N GLY A 40 8.13 -15.35 19.68
CA GLY A 40 7.94 -13.91 19.83
C GLY A 40 6.52 -13.65 20.28
N ALA A 41 6.35 -13.23 21.54
CA ALA A 41 5.10 -13.25 22.32
C ALA A 41 3.91 -13.70 21.46
N ALA A 42 3.63 -15.02 21.47
CA ALA A 42 2.66 -15.63 20.57
C ALA A 42 1.42 -14.75 20.49
N ARG A 43 1.08 -14.28 19.29
CA ARG A 43 -0.02 -13.35 19.11
C ARG A 43 -1.28 -14.10 18.80
N GLU A 44 -2.29 -13.95 19.65
CA GLU A 44 -3.58 -14.60 19.47
C GLU A 44 -4.55 -13.70 18.71
N PRO A 45 -5.22 -14.22 17.67
CA PRO A 45 -6.29 -13.49 17.01
C PRO A 45 -7.42 -13.20 17.99
N THR A 46 -7.95 -11.98 17.92
CA THR A 46 -9.13 -11.57 18.69
C THR A 46 -10.35 -11.50 17.77
N SER A 47 -11.51 -11.16 18.33
CA SER A 47 -12.72 -10.88 17.55
C SER A 47 -12.55 -9.79 16.49
N TRP A 48 -11.53 -8.94 16.61
CA TRP A 48 -11.25 -7.86 15.66
C TRP A 48 -10.37 -8.29 14.48
N THR A 49 -9.68 -9.42 14.58
CA THR A 49 -8.72 -9.84 13.56
C THR A 49 -9.40 -10.17 12.23
N ARG A 50 -10.46 -11.00 12.24
CA ARG A 50 -11.17 -11.37 11.00
C ARG A 50 -11.91 -10.20 10.34
N PRO A 51 -12.68 -9.37 11.07
CA PRO A 51 -13.32 -8.20 10.47
C PRO A 51 -12.32 -7.24 9.82
N LEU A 52 -11.18 -7.00 10.47
CA LEU A 52 -10.14 -6.12 9.94
C LEU A 52 -9.46 -6.70 8.70
N GLN A 53 -9.22 -8.01 8.67
CA GLN A 53 -8.74 -8.70 7.46
C GLN A 53 -9.73 -8.52 6.30
N TYR A 54 -11.02 -8.78 6.51
CA TYR A 54 -12.04 -8.61 5.47
C TYR A 54 -12.17 -7.16 5.00
N ALA A 55 -12.07 -6.18 5.91
CA ALA A 55 -12.11 -4.78 5.54
C ALA A 55 -10.92 -4.39 4.65
N VAL A 56 -9.69 -4.83 4.98
CA VAL A 56 -8.51 -4.61 4.14
C VAL A 56 -8.65 -5.32 2.79
N ILE A 57 -9.12 -6.57 2.78
CA ILE A 57 -9.33 -7.34 1.54
C ILE A 57 -10.38 -6.65 0.65
N ALA A 58 -11.50 -6.24 1.21
CA ALA A 58 -12.56 -5.55 0.48
C ALA A 58 -12.07 -4.21 -0.07
N TRP A 59 -11.36 -3.42 0.73
CA TRP A 59 -10.78 -2.14 0.31
C TRP A 59 -9.83 -2.30 -0.87
N TYR A 60 -8.85 -3.20 -0.78
CA TYR A 60 -7.88 -3.40 -1.87
C TYR A 60 -8.51 -4.10 -3.08
N GLY A 61 -9.47 -5.01 -2.87
CA GLY A 61 -10.24 -5.62 -3.96
C GLY A 61 -11.04 -4.59 -4.75
N LEU A 62 -11.76 -3.70 -4.05
CA LEU A 62 -12.47 -2.59 -4.67
C LEU A 62 -11.52 -1.60 -5.36
N SER A 63 -10.38 -1.30 -4.72
CA SER A 63 -9.37 -0.39 -5.30
C SER A 63 -8.83 -0.90 -6.63
N VAL A 64 -8.54 -2.20 -6.74
CA VAL A 64 -8.11 -2.82 -8.01
C VAL A 64 -9.24 -2.84 -9.03
N ALA A 65 -10.46 -3.21 -8.61
CA ALA A 65 -11.61 -3.20 -9.50
C ALA A 65 -11.83 -1.81 -10.10
N TYR A 66 -11.73 -0.76 -9.28
CA TYR A 66 -11.79 0.62 -9.74
C TYR A 66 -10.61 0.97 -10.65
N ALA A 67 -9.37 0.64 -10.26
CA ALA A 67 -8.18 0.91 -11.06
C ALA A 67 -8.30 0.31 -12.47
N LEU A 68 -8.82 -0.92 -12.59
CA LEU A 68 -9.06 -1.57 -13.88
C LEU A 68 -10.02 -0.81 -14.77
N THR A 69 -10.94 0.00 -14.23
CA THR A 69 -11.84 0.84 -15.03
C THR A 69 -11.15 2.08 -15.59
N ILE A 70 -10.07 2.56 -14.96
CA ILE A 70 -9.42 3.84 -15.30
C ILE A 70 -9.00 3.93 -16.78
N PRO A 71 -8.31 2.94 -17.36
CA PRO A 71 -7.91 3.02 -18.77
C PRO A 71 -9.09 3.20 -19.74
N PHE A 72 -10.25 2.64 -19.42
CA PHE A 72 -11.41 2.64 -20.31
C PHE A 72 -12.11 3.99 -20.38
N TRP A 73 -12.32 4.66 -19.25
CA TRP A 73 -13.00 5.96 -19.25
C TRP A 73 -12.03 7.14 -19.37
N MET A 74 -10.78 7.00 -18.91
CA MET A 74 -9.78 8.07 -18.96
C MET A 74 -8.94 8.05 -20.24
N GLY A 75 -8.82 6.90 -20.92
CA GLY A 75 -8.07 6.81 -22.19
C GLY A 75 -8.63 7.73 -23.28
N GLY A 76 -9.95 7.78 -23.43
CA GLY A 76 -10.62 8.69 -24.36
C GLY A 76 -10.44 10.17 -23.98
N ALA A 77 -10.61 10.50 -22.69
CA ALA A 77 -10.42 11.86 -22.19
C ALA A 77 -8.99 12.38 -22.43
N MET A 78 -7.98 11.53 -22.18
CA MET A 78 -6.57 11.85 -22.39
C MET A 78 -6.25 12.04 -23.88
N SER A 79 -6.81 11.19 -24.75
CA SER A 79 -6.65 11.30 -26.20
C SER A 79 -7.21 12.62 -26.74
N ASN A 80 -8.39 13.04 -26.24
CA ASN A 80 -9.01 14.31 -26.62
C ASN A 80 -8.21 15.52 -26.13
N LEU A 81 -7.66 15.44 -24.91
CA LEU A 81 -6.79 16.46 -24.36
C LEU A 81 -5.52 16.63 -25.20
N MET A 82 -4.89 15.52 -25.57
CA MET A 82 -3.67 15.51 -26.39
C MET A 82 -3.94 16.13 -27.76
N ARG A 83 -5.05 15.77 -28.41
CA ARG A 83 -5.45 16.36 -29.70
C ARG A 83 -5.61 17.87 -29.60
N ARG A 84 -6.32 18.36 -28.58
CA ARG A 84 -6.50 19.81 -28.36
C ARG A 84 -5.19 20.54 -28.10
N GLU A 85 -4.30 19.94 -27.31
CA GLU A 85 -3.00 20.55 -27.03
C GLU A 85 -2.11 20.55 -28.27
N MET A 86 -2.19 19.51 -29.09
CA MET A 86 -1.49 19.45 -30.37
C MET A 86 -2.02 20.46 -31.38
N GLU A 87 -3.33 20.68 -31.45
CA GLU A 87 -3.93 21.76 -32.25
C GLU A 87 -3.43 23.14 -31.81
N ARG A 88 -3.32 23.36 -30.48
CA ARG A 88 -2.73 24.59 -29.93
C ARG A 88 -1.25 24.72 -30.22
N GLN A 89 -0.50 23.63 -30.14
CA GLN A 89 0.91 23.62 -30.49
C GLN A 89 1.10 23.89 -31.98
N GLN A 90 0.31 23.27 -32.86
CA GLN A 90 0.27 23.50 -34.31
C GLN A 90 0.01 24.97 -34.65
N ALA A 91 -0.86 25.65 -33.92
CA ALA A 91 -1.08 27.09 -34.06
C ALA A 91 0.16 27.94 -33.72
N ASN A 92 1.11 27.38 -32.96
CA ASN A 92 2.38 28.02 -32.58
C ASN A 92 3.60 27.49 -33.38
N TYR A 93 3.42 26.53 -34.30
CA TYR A 93 4.52 26.06 -35.15
C TYR A 93 4.81 27.08 -36.27
N PRO A 94 6.09 27.27 -36.66
CA PRO A 94 6.44 28.00 -37.87
C PRO A 94 5.74 27.38 -39.09
N PRO A 95 5.30 28.20 -40.07
CA PRO A 95 4.62 27.68 -41.26
C PRO A 95 5.49 26.65 -42.01
N GLY A 96 4.99 25.42 -42.14
CA GLY A 96 5.67 24.33 -42.88
C GLY A 96 6.27 23.23 -42.00
N GLU A 97 6.33 23.41 -40.68
CA GLU A 97 6.76 22.37 -39.74
C GLU A 97 5.53 21.63 -39.18
N ALA A 98 5.25 20.44 -39.70
CA ALA A 98 4.22 19.56 -39.14
C ALA A 98 4.87 18.52 -38.21
N PRO A 99 4.20 18.09 -37.12
CA PRO A 99 4.67 16.99 -36.30
C PRO A 99 4.89 15.72 -37.15
N PRO A 100 5.92 14.90 -36.84
CA PRO A 100 6.22 13.71 -37.63
C PRO A 100 5.01 12.77 -37.81
N PRO A 101 4.86 12.10 -38.98
CA PRO A 101 3.83 11.10 -39.17
C PRO A 101 3.86 10.04 -38.06
N GLY A 102 2.70 9.70 -37.49
CA GLY A 102 2.58 8.72 -36.39
C GLY A 102 2.95 9.25 -34.98
N PHE A 103 3.32 10.53 -34.85
CA PHE A 103 3.62 11.12 -33.54
C PHE A 103 2.42 11.07 -32.57
N ILE A 104 1.21 11.36 -33.06
CA ILE A 104 -0.04 11.33 -32.27
C ILE A 104 -0.33 9.93 -31.73
N ASP A 105 -0.19 8.91 -32.59
CA ASP A 105 -0.46 7.52 -32.25
C ASP A 105 0.56 7.02 -31.21
N THR A 106 1.82 7.43 -31.34
CA THR A 106 2.89 7.10 -30.40
C THR A 106 2.63 7.72 -29.01
N MET A 107 2.27 8.99 -28.95
CA MET A 107 1.96 9.69 -27.69
C MET A 107 0.71 9.12 -27.02
N THR A 108 -0.32 8.81 -27.80
CA THR A 108 -1.57 8.20 -27.29
C THR A 108 -1.29 6.82 -26.71
N THR A 109 -0.54 5.98 -27.43
CA THR A 109 -0.12 4.64 -26.97
C THR A 109 0.71 4.73 -25.69
N PHE A 110 1.64 5.68 -25.62
CA PHE A 110 2.45 5.91 -24.42
C PHE A 110 1.59 6.28 -23.21
N MET A 111 0.68 7.25 -23.36
CA MET A 111 -0.22 7.67 -22.27
C MET A 111 -1.14 6.55 -21.80
N THR A 112 -1.75 5.81 -22.74
CA THR A 112 -2.55 4.62 -22.38
C THR A 112 -1.70 3.56 -21.70
N GLY A 113 -0.44 3.37 -22.14
CA GLY A 113 0.53 2.49 -21.49
C GLY A 113 0.79 2.88 -20.04
N VAL A 114 0.92 4.18 -19.74
CA VAL A 114 1.06 4.68 -18.36
C VAL A 114 -0.15 4.31 -17.50
N LEU A 115 -1.38 4.39 -18.04
CA LEU A 115 -2.57 3.98 -17.30
C LEU A 115 -2.53 2.49 -16.93
N TRP A 116 -2.08 1.64 -17.84
CA TRP A 116 -1.91 0.21 -17.56
C TRP A 116 -0.78 -0.07 -16.56
N ILE A 117 0.29 0.72 -16.56
CA ILE A 117 1.33 0.64 -15.53
C ILE A 117 0.72 0.94 -14.16
N VAL A 118 -0.11 1.99 -14.03
CA VAL A 118 -0.80 2.29 -12.77
C VAL A 118 -1.67 1.12 -12.33
N VAL A 119 -2.47 0.54 -13.24
CA VAL A 119 -3.28 -0.65 -12.96
C VAL A 119 -2.42 -1.80 -12.43
N PHE A 120 -1.31 -2.09 -13.10
CA PHE A 120 -0.41 -3.18 -12.73
C PHE A 120 0.21 -2.93 -11.34
N VAL A 121 0.70 -1.73 -11.07
CA VAL A 121 1.27 -1.37 -9.76
C VAL A 121 0.21 -1.48 -8.66
N SER A 122 -0.99 -0.94 -8.87
CA SER A 122 -2.11 -1.06 -7.93
C SER A 122 -2.48 -2.52 -7.68
N PHE A 123 -2.48 -3.36 -8.72
CA PHE A 123 -2.73 -4.79 -8.62
C PHE A 123 -1.69 -5.49 -7.75
N VAL A 124 -0.40 -5.25 -8.00
CA VAL A 124 0.70 -5.85 -7.21
C VAL A 124 0.60 -5.43 -5.74
N ILE A 125 0.35 -4.15 -5.46
CA ILE A 125 0.17 -3.64 -4.09
C ILE A 125 -1.01 -4.34 -3.41
N ALA A 126 -2.14 -4.48 -4.11
CA ALA A 126 -3.32 -5.14 -3.57
C ALA A 126 -3.10 -6.62 -3.28
N VAL A 127 -2.42 -7.34 -4.17
CA VAL A 127 -2.05 -8.76 -3.94
C VAL A 127 -1.21 -8.90 -2.69
N VAL A 128 -0.19 -8.05 -2.52
CA VAL A 128 0.67 -8.05 -1.33
C VAL A 128 -0.10 -7.70 -0.07
N ALA A 129 -0.98 -6.69 -0.13
CA ALA A 129 -1.80 -6.27 1.00
C ALA A 129 -2.81 -7.36 1.42
N ILE A 130 -3.46 -8.01 0.45
CA ILE A 130 -4.41 -9.12 0.66
C ILE A 130 -3.67 -10.35 1.23
N ALA A 131 -2.56 -10.74 0.63
CA ALA A 131 -1.74 -11.85 1.12
C ALA A 131 -1.22 -11.56 2.53
N GLY A 132 -0.77 -10.34 2.78
CA GLY A 132 -0.34 -9.84 4.09
C GLY A 132 -1.45 -9.86 5.12
N ALA A 133 -2.68 -9.52 4.73
CA ALA A 133 -3.86 -9.61 5.58
C ALA A 133 -4.19 -11.06 5.93
N LEU A 134 -4.27 -11.95 4.94
CA LEU A 134 -4.60 -13.37 5.14
C LEU A 134 -3.56 -14.07 6.01
N ARG A 135 -2.27 -13.83 5.74
CA ARG A 135 -1.14 -14.41 6.50
C ARG A 135 -0.76 -13.62 7.76
N ARG A 136 -1.42 -12.49 8.03
CA ARG A 136 -1.21 -11.61 9.19
C ARG A 136 0.23 -11.11 9.33
N TRP A 137 0.86 -10.76 8.21
CA TRP A 137 2.21 -10.21 8.18
C TRP A 137 2.25 -8.85 8.90
N THR A 138 3.05 -8.75 9.96
CA THR A 138 3.13 -7.53 10.78
C THR A 138 3.66 -6.33 9.99
N TRP A 139 4.64 -6.53 9.11
CA TRP A 139 5.15 -5.47 8.25
C TRP A 139 4.08 -4.99 7.25
N ALA A 140 3.27 -5.90 6.70
CA ALA A 140 2.22 -5.54 5.75
C ALA A 140 1.13 -4.70 6.40
N TYR A 141 0.85 -4.94 7.69
CA TYR A 141 -0.05 -4.09 8.46
C TYR A 141 0.43 -2.63 8.49
N TYR A 142 1.71 -2.41 8.80
CA TYR A 142 2.29 -1.08 8.83
C TYR A 142 2.36 -0.45 7.44
N ALA A 143 2.70 -1.23 6.40
CA ALA A 143 2.68 -0.76 5.02
C ALA A 143 1.28 -0.27 4.60
N VAL A 144 0.23 -1.06 4.87
CA VAL A 144 -1.16 -0.65 4.61
C VAL A 144 -1.53 0.60 5.40
N LEU A 145 -1.15 0.67 6.67
CA LEU A 145 -1.43 1.83 7.51
C LEU A 145 -0.75 3.10 6.98
N VAL A 146 0.50 2.99 6.50
CA VAL A 146 1.20 4.11 5.85
C VAL A 146 0.54 4.49 4.53
N LEU A 147 0.18 3.53 3.69
CA LEU A 147 -0.48 3.81 2.40
C LEU A 147 -1.83 4.51 2.59
N LEU A 148 -2.65 4.05 3.53
CA LEU A 148 -3.90 4.71 3.90
C LEU A 148 -3.65 6.10 4.53
N GLY A 149 -2.60 6.22 5.35
CA GLY A 149 -2.12 7.48 5.93
C GLY A 149 -1.75 8.50 4.86
N LEU A 150 -1.03 8.08 3.82
CA LEU A 150 -0.67 8.91 2.68
C LEU A 150 -1.91 9.34 1.88
N GLY A 151 -2.90 8.45 1.75
CA GLY A 151 -4.19 8.77 1.12
C GLY A 151 -4.96 9.89 1.81
N LEU A 152 -4.85 10.03 3.14
CA LEU A 152 -5.52 11.13 3.88
C LEU A 152 -5.03 12.52 3.46
N PHE A 153 -3.82 12.66 2.92
CA PHE A 153 -3.36 13.96 2.42
C PHE A 153 -4.11 14.42 1.16
N ALA A 154 -4.74 13.51 0.43
CA ALA A 154 -5.54 13.85 -0.75
C ALA A 154 -6.96 14.34 -0.40
N LEU A 155 -7.46 14.07 0.81
CA LEU A 155 -8.84 14.43 1.23
C LEU A 155 -9.20 15.90 1.03
N PRO A 156 -8.37 16.88 1.43
CA PRO A 156 -8.69 18.29 1.19
C PRO A 156 -8.85 18.62 -0.28
N ALA A 157 -8.05 18.01 -1.15
CA ALA A 157 -8.15 18.18 -2.59
C ALA A 157 -9.42 17.53 -3.15
N ASP A 158 -9.79 16.33 -2.69
CA ASP A 158 -11.03 15.66 -3.09
C ASP A 158 -12.28 16.46 -2.70
N ILE A 159 -12.29 17.02 -1.48
CA ILE A 159 -13.36 17.90 -1.01
C ILE A 159 -13.42 19.16 -1.88
N GLY A 160 -12.28 19.81 -2.13
CA GLY A 160 -12.21 21.00 -2.97
C GLY A 160 -12.70 20.75 -4.41
N ASN A 161 -12.37 19.60 -4.98
CA ASN A 161 -12.81 19.20 -6.31
C ASN A 161 -14.33 18.98 -6.38
N VAL A 162 -14.92 18.33 -5.38
CA VAL A 162 -16.38 18.14 -5.32
C VAL A 162 -17.11 19.47 -5.13
N LEU A 163 -16.66 20.31 -4.20
CA LEU A 163 -17.28 21.60 -3.90
C LEU A 163 -17.18 22.60 -5.05
N SER A 164 -16.07 22.58 -5.80
CA SER A 164 -15.89 23.41 -6.99
C SER A 164 -16.56 22.84 -8.25
N GLY A 165 -17.23 21.68 -8.16
CA GLY A 165 -17.80 20.98 -9.31
C GLY A 165 -16.74 20.60 -10.35
N GLY A 166 -15.50 20.33 -9.91
CA GLY A 166 -14.37 20.02 -10.77
C GLY A 166 -13.84 21.20 -11.58
N ARG A 167 -14.31 22.43 -11.36
CA ARG A 167 -13.89 23.62 -12.12
C ARG A 167 -12.40 23.93 -11.94
N VAL A 168 -11.85 23.66 -10.77
CA VAL A 168 -10.43 23.88 -10.47
C VAL A 168 -9.55 22.87 -11.22
N ALA A 169 -9.95 21.60 -11.25
CA ALA A 169 -9.29 20.56 -12.05
C ALA A 169 -9.54 20.72 -13.57
N GLY A 170 -10.68 21.29 -13.96
CA GLY A 170 -10.97 21.65 -15.35
C GLY A 170 -10.14 22.82 -15.87
N ALA A 171 -9.73 23.73 -14.99
CA ALA A 171 -8.88 24.88 -15.34
C ALA A 171 -7.46 24.44 -15.76
N SER A 172 -6.97 23.30 -15.28
CA SER A 172 -5.71 22.69 -15.73
C SER A 172 -5.85 21.85 -17.00
N GLY A 173 -7.00 21.92 -17.69
CA GLY A 173 -7.26 21.27 -18.98
C GLY A 173 -7.80 19.84 -18.85
N LEU A 174 -7.51 19.14 -17.74
CA LEU A 174 -8.00 17.79 -17.44
C LEU A 174 -9.38 17.83 -16.77
N GLY A 175 -10.41 18.16 -17.55
CA GLY A 175 -11.80 18.02 -17.12
C GLY A 175 -12.19 16.55 -16.99
N LEU A 176 -12.04 15.97 -15.80
CA LEU A 176 -12.51 14.61 -15.52
C LEU A 176 -14.05 14.58 -15.37
N PRO A 177 -14.70 13.43 -15.66
CA PRO A 177 -16.13 13.27 -15.46
C PRO A 177 -16.57 13.61 -14.03
N SER A 178 -17.71 14.29 -13.87
CA SER A 178 -18.17 14.76 -12.54
C SER A 178 -18.32 13.64 -11.51
N TRP A 179 -18.73 12.44 -11.95
CA TRP A 179 -18.90 11.27 -11.11
C TRP A 179 -17.58 10.78 -10.50
N SER A 180 -16.43 11.00 -11.16
CA SER A 180 -15.14 10.49 -10.67
C SER A 180 -14.67 11.26 -9.43
N TYR A 181 -15.03 12.55 -9.29
CA TYR A 181 -14.74 13.31 -8.08
C TYR A 181 -15.52 12.77 -6.87
N TRP A 182 -16.79 12.39 -7.08
CA TRP A 182 -17.59 11.75 -6.04
C TRP A 182 -17.06 10.36 -5.67
N ALA A 183 -16.67 9.56 -6.67
CA ALA A 183 -16.04 8.27 -6.43
C ALA A 183 -14.73 8.41 -5.64
N GLY A 184 -13.92 9.44 -5.96
CA GLY A 184 -12.71 9.81 -5.22
C GLY A 184 -13.01 10.14 -3.76
N LEU A 185 -13.95 11.05 -3.51
CA LEU A 185 -14.34 11.46 -2.16
C LEU A 185 -14.88 10.28 -1.32
N VAL A 186 -15.77 9.46 -1.89
CA VAL A 186 -16.30 8.27 -1.19
C VAL A 186 -15.18 7.31 -0.85
N SER A 187 -14.27 7.06 -1.79
CA SER A 187 -13.10 6.21 -1.55
C SER A 187 -12.23 6.80 -0.44
N ALA A 188 -11.96 8.10 -0.46
CA ALA A 188 -11.14 8.79 0.54
C ALA A 188 -11.74 8.69 1.95
N ILE A 189 -13.06 8.82 2.08
CA ILE A 189 -13.79 8.65 3.36
C ILE A 189 -13.65 7.20 3.87
N LEU A 190 -13.88 6.21 3.00
CA LEU A 190 -13.76 4.80 3.36
C LEU A 190 -12.32 4.43 3.76
N GLY A 191 -11.33 4.94 3.02
CA GLY A 191 -9.91 4.77 3.32
C GLY A 191 -9.54 5.40 4.67
N ALA A 192 -10.02 6.61 4.95
CA ALA A 192 -9.82 7.29 6.22
C ALA A 192 -10.46 6.56 7.41
N ALA A 193 -11.67 6.03 7.22
CA ALA A 193 -12.36 5.22 8.23
C ALA A 193 -11.59 3.93 8.54
N LEU A 194 -11.11 3.24 7.50
CA LEU A 194 -10.28 2.03 7.66
C LEU A 194 -8.94 2.36 8.34
N PHE A 195 -8.29 3.47 7.96
CA PHE A 195 -7.08 3.95 8.62
C PHE A 195 -7.30 4.17 10.12
N ALA A 196 -8.34 4.91 10.48
CA ALA A 196 -8.67 5.18 11.87
C ALA A 196 -8.93 3.88 12.64
N TRP A 197 -9.67 2.93 12.04
CA TRP A 197 -9.92 1.64 12.66
C TRP A 197 -8.63 0.83 12.88
N MET A 198 -7.74 0.78 11.89
CA MET A 198 -6.43 0.14 12.03
C MET A 198 -5.55 0.85 13.06
N LEU A 199 -5.59 2.18 13.16
CA LEU A 199 -4.84 2.90 14.19
C LEU A 199 -5.36 2.54 15.59
N VAL A 200 -6.68 2.50 15.78
CA VAL A 200 -7.30 2.06 17.04
C VAL A 200 -6.94 0.61 17.37
N ALA A 201 -6.95 -0.29 16.38
CA ALA A 201 -6.57 -1.69 16.57
C ALA A 201 -5.09 -1.82 16.99
N LEU A 202 -4.21 -1.02 16.40
CA LEU A 202 -2.78 -0.99 16.72
C LEU A 202 -2.54 -0.58 18.17
N VAL A 203 -3.22 0.47 18.63
CA VAL A 203 -3.07 0.99 20.00
C VAL A 203 -3.68 0.05 21.04
N ARG A 204 -4.86 -0.52 20.77
CA ARG A 204 -5.60 -1.30 21.78
C ARG A 204 -5.24 -2.78 21.86
N ARG A 205 -4.80 -3.38 20.75
CA ARG A 205 -4.54 -4.83 20.68
C ARG A 205 -3.18 -5.13 20.08
N GLY A 206 -2.80 -4.37 19.06
CA GLY A 206 -1.59 -4.57 18.27
C GLY A 206 -1.92 -4.82 16.80
N PRO A 207 -0.89 -5.05 15.96
CA PRO A 207 -1.05 -5.32 14.53
C PRO A 207 -2.04 -6.46 14.26
N TRP A 208 -2.91 -6.27 13.26
CA TRP A 208 -4.03 -7.16 12.91
C TRP A 208 -5.02 -7.43 14.05
N GLY A 209 -5.08 -6.56 15.07
CA GLY A 209 -5.97 -6.73 16.21
C GLY A 209 -5.65 -7.95 17.06
N MET A 210 -4.41 -8.49 17.00
CA MET A 210 -4.00 -9.66 17.77
C MET A 210 -3.40 -9.25 19.12
N LYS A 211 -3.76 -9.93 20.22
CA LYS A 211 -3.21 -9.66 21.56
C LYS A 211 -1.90 -10.43 21.75
N ARG A 212 -0.97 -9.91 22.55
CA ARG A 212 0.21 -10.68 23.01
C ARG A 212 -0.22 -11.66 24.11
N VAL A 213 0.11 -12.94 23.96
CA VAL A 213 0.01 -13.91 25.04
C VAL A 213 1.23 -13.70 25.94
N SER A 214 0.96 -13.28 27.18
CA SER A 214 1.94 -13.15 28.27
C SER A 214 2.13 -14.47 28.99
#